data_AF-A0A420IL74-F1
#
_entry.id   AF-A0A420IL74-F1
#
_cell.length_a   1.000
_cell.length_b   1.000
_cell.length_c   1.000
_cell.angle_alpha   90.00
_cell.angle_beta   90.00
_cell.angle_gamma   90.00
#
_symmetry.space_group_name_H-M   'P 1'
#
loop_
_entity.id
_entity.type
_entity.pdbx_description
1 polymer ?
#
loop_
_entity_poly.entity_id
_entity_poly.type
_entity_poly.pdbx_seq_one_letter_code
_entity_poly.pdbx_strand_id
1 'polypeptide(L)'
;MLKDDALDYYYDDIQPILTSTTSFDEVTSMIRDYFEGPEYRRAHRFRDKPFLHLKLFDACRGVAACENALYRPAETLQGLISDIRSSIMAHEDKMLITNTSAFFTDRRYQ
;
A
#
# COMPACT_ATOMS: atom_id res chain seq x y z
N MET A 1 -19.79 2.74 -7.24
CA MET A 1 -19.89 1.27 -7.34
C MET A 1 -20.30 0.93 -8.76
N LEU A 2 -19.47 0.13 -9.43
CA LEU A 2 -19.65 -0.33 -10.81
C LEU A 2 -20.99 -1.09 -10.90
N LYS A 3 -21.96 -0.57 -11.65
CA LYS A 3 -23.18 -1.33 -11.96
C LYS A 3 -22.86 -2.66 -12.62
N ASP A 4 -21.79 -2.69 -13.39
CA ASP A 4 -21.33 -3.86 -14.14
C ASP A 4 -20.84 -4.97 -13.18
N ASP A 5 -19.99 -4.65 -12.21
CA ASP A 5 -19.52 -5.61 -11.19
C ASP A 5 -20.66 -6.25 -10.39
N ALA A 6 -21.68 -5.45 -10.04
CA ALA A 6 -22.84 -5.96 -9.30
C ALA A 6 -23.74 -6.84 -10.15
N LEU A 7 -23.78 -6.58 -11.46
CA LEU A 7 -24.52 -7.37 -12.43
C LEU A 7 -23.82 -8.72 -12.66
N ASP A 8 -22.49 -8.70 -12.82
CA ASP A 8 -21.69 -9.92 -12.98
C ASP A 8 -21.83 -10.82 -11.75
N TYR A 9 -21.68 -10.27 -10.54
CA TYR A 9 -21.89 -11.00 -9.29
C TYR A 9 -23.29 -11.62 -9.19
N TYR A 10 -24.32 -10.90 -9.66
CA TYR A 10 -25.67 -11.44 -9.66
C TYR A 10 -25.79 -12.67 -10.58
N TYR A 11 -25.27 -12.58 -11.81
CA TYR A 11 -25.40 -13.66 -12.78
C TYR A 11 -24.52 -14.88 -12.46
N ASP A 12 -23.31 -14.64 -11.98
CA ASP A 12 -22.31 -15.70 -11.79
C ASP A 12 -22.46 -16.41 -10.44
N ASP A 13 -22.74 -15.67 -9.36
CA ASP A 13 -22.69 -16.20 -8.00
C ASP A 13 -24.07 -16.33 -7.34
N ILE A 14 -25.00 -15.38 -7.60
CA ILE A 14 -26.32 -15.39 -6.96
C ILE A 14 -27.33 -16.21 -7.74
N GLN A 15 -27.47 -15.98 -9.05
CA GLN A 15 -28.50 -16.63 -9.87
C GLN A 15 -28.49 -18.17 -9.77
N PRO A 16 -27.34 -18.87 -9.75
CA PRO A 16 -27.31 -20.33 -9.64
C PRO A 16 -27.83 -20.88 -8.31
N ILE A 17 -27.82 -20.08 -7.23
CA ILE A 17 -28.26 -20.48 -5.89
C ILE A 17 -29.67 -20.00 -5.56
N LEU A 18 -30.29 -19.20 -6.43
CA LEU A 18 -31.68 -18.78 -6.26
C LEU A 18 -32.64 -19.96 -6.36
N THR A 19 -33.61 -19.99 -5.46
CA THR A 19 -34.71 -20.95 -5.46
C THR A 19 -36.02 -20.21 -5.63
N SER A 20 -37.10 -20.92 -5.95
CA SER A 20 -38.45 -20.33 -6.06
C SER A 20 -38.94 -19.67 -4.77
N THR A 21 -38.28 -19.93 -3.65
CA THR A 21 -38.57 -19.38 -2.33
C THR A 21 -37.71 -18.16 -1.97
N THR A 22 -36.67 -17.87 -2.75
CA THR A 22 -35.77 -16.75 -2.46
C THR A 22 -36.47 -15.43 -2.76
N SER A 23 -36.51 -14.55 -1.76
CA SER A 23 -37.20 -13.26 -1.86
C SER A 23 -36.29 -12.17 -2.42
N PHE A 24 -36.88 -11.10 -2.94
CA PHE A 24 -36.14 -9.92 -3.40
C PHE A 24 -35.28 -9.31 -2.27
N ASP A 25 -35.79 -9.30 -1.04
CA ASP A 25 -35.07 -8.75 0.11
C ASP A 25 -33.83 -9.58 0.46
N GLU A 26 -33.90 -10.91 0.31
CA GLU A 26 -32.74 -11.78 0.48
C GLU A 26 -31.69 -11.49 -0.59
N VAL A 27 -32.08 -11.39 -1.87
CA VAL A 27 -31.15 -11.07 -2.97
C VAL A 27 -30.47 -9.73 -2.74
N THR A 28 -31.23 -8.69 -2.37
CA THR A 28 -30.64 -7.39 -2.08
C THR A 28 -29.75 -7.39 -0.85
N SER A 29 -30.05 -8.22 0.17
CA SER A 29 -29.16 -8.42 1.31
C SER A 29 -27.85 -9.10 0.90
N MET A 30 -27.90 -10.13 0.05
CA MET A 30 -26.69 -10.83 -0.42
C MET A 30 -25.77 -9.92 -1.23
N ILE A 31 -26.34 -9.14 -2.17
CA ILE A 31 -25.58 -8.15 -2.94
C ILE A 31 -24.99 -7.10 -1.99
N ARG A 32 -25.76 -6.60 -1.03
CA ARG A 32 -25.29 -5.61 -0.05
C ARG A 32 -24.16 -6.17 0.81
N ASP A 33 -24.29 -7.39 1.32
CA ASP A 33 -23.26 -8.01 2.15
C ASP A 33 -21.98 -8.28 1.37
N TYR A 34 -22.08 -8.63 0.09
CA TYR A 34 -20.91 -8.81 -0.76
C TYR A 34 -20.18 -7.51 -1.07
N PHE A 35 -20.89 -6.40 -1.37
CA PHE A 35 -20.26 -5.13 -1.75
C PHE A 35 -20.04 -4.14 -0.60
N GLU A 36 -20.72 -4.30 0.52
CA GLU A 36 -20.66 -3.40 1.68
C GLU A 36 -20.29 -4.13 2.97
N GLY A 37 -20.12 -5.45 2.91
CA GLY A 37 -19.76 -6.26 4.05
C GLY A 37 -18.37 -5.94 4.62
N PRO A 38 -18.07 -6.47 5.81
CA PRO A 38 -16.78 -6.27 6.47
C PRO A 38 -15.60 -6.75 5.61
N GLU A 39 -15.79 -7.82 4.85
CA GLU A 39 -14.76 -8.44 4.01
C GLU A 39 -14.42 -7.57 2.79
N TYR A 40 -15.43 -7.11 2.06
CA TYR A 40 -15.24 -6.19 0.94
C TYR A 40 -14.61 -4.88 1.39
N ARG A 41 -15.08 -4.32 2.53
CA ARG A 41 -14.46 -3.13 3.13
C ARG A 41 -13.01 -3.35 3.50
N ARG A 42 -12.60 -4.54 3.97
CA ARG A 42 -11.18 -4.85 4.21
C ARG A 42 -10.40 -4.85 2.90
N ALA A 43 -10.87 -5.57 1.88
CA ALA A 43 -10.20 -5.65 0.58
C ALA A 43 -10.05 -4.27 -0.10
N HIS A 44 -11.10 -3.45 -0.05
CA HIS A 44 -11.09 -2.10 -0.64
C HIS A 44 -10.33 -1.07 0.20
N ARG A 45 -10.33 -1.16 1.54
CA ARG A 45 -9.54 -0.26 2.40
C ARG A 45 -8.04 -0.33 2.13
N PHE A 46 -7.53 -1.47 1.65
CA PHE A 46 -6.12 -1.57 1.24
C PHE A 46 -5.79 -0.73 0.00
N ARG A 47 -6.78 -0.26 -0.77
CA ARG A 47 -6.59 0.62 -1.93
C ARG A 47 -6.79 2.11 -1.61
N ASP A 48 -7.21 2.45 -0.39
CA ASP A 48 -7.38 3.84 0.00
C ASP A 48 -6.01 4.53 0.14
N LYS A 49 -5.80 5.60 -0.63
CA LYS A 49 -4.57 6.41 -0.63
C LYS A 49 -4.04 6.77 0.77
N PRO A 50 -4.87 7.24 1.73
CA PRO A 50 -4.38 7.56 3.08
C PRO A 50 -3.95 6.31 3.87
N PHE A 51 -4.59 5.17 3.65
CA PHE A 51 -4.21 3.91 4.30
C PHE A 51 -2.90 3.36 3.75
N LEU A 52 -2.69 3.46 2.43
CA LEU A 52 -1.43 3.11 1.78
C LEU A 52 -0.28 4.00 2.24
N HIS A 53 -0.53 5.30 2.41
CA HIS A 53 0.45 6.24 2.96
C HIS A 53 0.90 5.83 4.36
N LEU A 54 -0.06 5.57 5.26
CA LEU A 54 0.23 5.14 6.63
C LEU A 54 1.02 3.83 6.66
N LYS A 55 0.61 2.83 5.87
CA LYS A 55 1.33 1.55 5.80
C LYS A 55 2.75 1.69 5.28
N LEU A 56 2.95 2.53 4.26
CA LEU A 56 4.28 2.79 3.71
C LEU A 56 5.17 3.49 4.74
N PHE A 57 4.62 4.48 5.45
CA PHE A 57 5.30 5.18 6.54
C PHE A 57 5.74 4.21 7.64
N ASP A 58 4.82 3.36 8.11
CA ASP A 58 5.11 2.38 9.16
C ASP A 58 6.13 1.32 8.70
N ALA A 59 6.06 0.85 7.45
CA ALA A 59 6.99 -0.12 6.90
C ALA A 59 8.43 0.42 6.77
N CYS A 60 8.59 1.72 6.51
CA CYS A 60 9.89 2.35 6.42
C CYS A 60 10.47 2.75 7.80
N ARG A 61 9.68 2.68 8.88
CA ARG A 61 10.15 3.04 10.22
C ARG A 61 11.25 2.09 10.68
N GLY A 62 12.36 2.65 11.16
CA GLY A 62 13.52 1.88 11.61
C GLY A 62 14.48 1.46 10.49
N VAL A 63 14.20 1.81 9.24
CA VAL A 63 15.15 1.65 8.13
C VAL A 63 16.03 2.90 8.03
N ALA A 64 17.34 2.74 8.27
CA ALA A 64 18.30 3.85 8.28
C ALA A 64 18.34 4.63 6.95
N ALA A 65 18.10 3.96 5.82
CA ALA A 65 18.03 4.60 4.50
C ALA A 65 16.80 5.50 4.31
N CYS A 66 15.74 5.29 5.09
CA CYS A 66 14.48 6.04 4.99
C CYS A 66 14.35 7.13 6.07
N GLU A 67 15.26 7.19 7.03
CA GLU A 67 15.14 8.05 8.22
C GLU A 67 14.95 9.54 7.86
N ASN A 68 15.67 10.02 6.84
CA ASN A 68 15.55 11.41 6.38
C ASN A 68 14.16 11.69 5.77
N ALA A 69 13.60 10.76 4.99
CA ALA A 69 12.28 10.90 4.39
C ALA A 69 11.15 10.89 5.45
N LEU A 70 11.35 10.15 6.55
CA LEU A 70 10.33 10.00 7.59
C LEU A 70 10.35 11.11 8.66
N TYR A 71 11.40 11.94 8.70
CA TYR A 71 11.48 13.08 9.63
C TYR A 71 10.40 14.15 9.34
N ARG A 72 10.10 14.38 8.06
CA ARG A 72 9.01 15.25 7.62
C ARG A 72 8.34 14.65 6.38
N PRO A 73 7.46 13.65 6.55
CA PRO A 73 6.88 12.94 5.43
C PRO A 73 5.93 13.86 4.65
N ALA A 74 5.99 13.82 3.32
CA ALA A 74 4.98 14.47 2.50
C ALA A 74 3.58 13.91 2.78
N GLU A 75 2.55 14.76 2.73
CA GLU A 75 1.16 14.42 3.04
C GLU A 75 0.51 13.52 1.99
N THR A 76 1.10 13.44 0.80
CA THR A 76 0.60 12.62 -0.31
C THR A 76 1.42 11.35 -0.46
N LEU A 77 0.76 10.25 -0.86
CA LEU A 77 1.43 8.98 -1.13
C LEU A 77 2.55 9.13 -2.18
N GLN A 78 2.32 9.91 -3.24
CA GLN A 78 3.30 10.13 -4.29
C GLN A 78 4.52 10.93 -3.80
N GLY A 79 4.28 11.97 -2.99
CA GLY A 79 5.36 12.73 -2.35
C GLY A 79 6.21 11.83 -1.44
N LEU A 80 5.56 11.03 -0.59
CA LEU A 80 6.25 10.11 0.32
C LEU A 80 7.11 9.09 -0.45
N ILE A 81 6.60 8.54 -1.56
CA ILE A 81 7.38 7.62 -2.42
C ILE A 81 8.60 8.32 -3.01
N SER A 82 8.46 9.57 -3.48
CA SER A 82 9.57 10.36 -4.01
C SER A 82 10.63 10.61 -2.94
N ASP A 83 10.21 11.06 -1.75
CA ASP A 83 11.11 11.36 -0.63
C ASP A 83 11.88 10.12 -0.18
N ILE A 84 11.20 8.97 -0.07
CA ILE A 84 11.84 7.69 0.27
C ILE A 84 12.91 7.32 -0.77
N ARG A 85 12.60 7.44 -2.07
CA ARG A 85 13.57 7.14 -3.14
C ARG A 85 14.80 8.04 -3.03
N SER A 86 14.60 9.35 -2.86
CA SER A 86 15.69 10.31 -2.70
C SER A 86 16.52 10.03 -1.44
N SER A 87 15.88 9.65 -0.34
CA SER A 87 16.54 9.30 0.92
C SER A 87 17.42 8.04 0.77
N ILE A 88 16.92 7.01 0.08
CA ILE A 88 17.67 5.78 -0.19
C ILE A 88 18.92 6.08 -1.03
N MET A 89 18.76 6.83 -2.13
CA MET A 89 19.90 7.20 -2.99
C MET A 89 20.97 7.97 -2.21
N ALA A 90 20.57 8.95 -1.40
CA ALA A 90 21.50 9.72 -0.58
C ALA A 90 22.22 8.85 0.48
N HIS A 91 21.53 7.84 1.02
CA HIS A 91 22.13 6.89 1.96
C HIS A 91 23.18 6.00 1.29
N GLU A 92 22.88 5.49 0.10
CA GLU A 92 23.80 4.68 -0.70
C GLU A 92 25.06 5.47 -1.09
N ASP A 93 24.90 6.71 -1.58
CA ASP A 93 26.01 7.60 -1.91
C ASP A 93 26.92 7.86 -0.70
N LYS A 94 26.32 8.11 0.48
CA LYS A 94 27.08 8.30 1.72
C LYS A 94 27.85 7.04 2.13
N MET A 95 27.27 5.85 1.95
CA MET A 95 27.94 4.57 2.22
C MET A 95 29.13 4.36 1.29
N LEU A 96 29.01 4.69 0.00
CA LEU A 96 30.11 4.60 -0.97
C LEU A 96 31.27 5.55 -0.60
N ILE A 97 30.97 6.80 -0.22
CA ILE A 97 31.98 7.77 0.21
C ILE A 97 32.71 7.30 1.47
N THR A 98 31.95 6.82 2.46
CA THR A 98 32.51 6.35 3.74
C THR A 98 33.48 5.19 3.52
N ASN A 99 33.07 4.20 2.72
CA ASN A 99 33.91 3.05 2.40
C ASN A 99 35.17 3.46 1.63
N THR A 100 35.05 4.38 0.67
CA THR A 100 36.21 4.87 -0.10
C THR A 100 37.21 5.61 0.80
N SER A 101 36.73 6.44 1.73
CA SER A 101 37.58 7.20 2.66
C SER A 101 38.37 6.32 3.65
N ALA A 102 37.84 5.14 4.00
CA ALA A 102 38.53 4.18 4.86
C ALA A 102 39.77 3.55 4.21
N PHE A 103 39.88 3.57 2.87
CA PHE A 103 41.05 3.04 2.14
C PHE A 103 42.17 4.07 1.92
N PHE A 104 42.01 5.33 2.33
CA PHE A 104 42.98 6.40 2.08
C PHE A 104 44.02 6.63 3.19
N THR A 105 43.92 5.96 4.34
CA THR A 105 44.77 6.29 5.52
C THR A 105 46.12 5.57 5.62
N ASP A 106 46.56 4.76 4.64
CA ASP A 106 47.75 3.91 4.84
C ASP A 106 48.72 3.83 3.65
N ARG A 107 49.26 4.97 3.20
CA ARG A 107 50.39 5.00 2.23
C ARG A 107 51.43 6.10 2.48
N ARG A 108 51.64 6.51 3.73
CA ARG A 108 52.63 7.57 4.04
C ARG A 108 53.61 7.22 5.14
N TYR A 109 54.11 5.98 5.18
CA TYR A 109 55.36 5.61 5.85
C TYR A 109 56.03 4.41 5.17
N GLN A 110 56.87 4.65 4.17
CA GLN A 110 58.09 3.89 3.89
C GLN A 110 59.03 4.71 3.01
#